data_AF-A0A9J6EK52-F1
#
_entry.id   AF-A0A9J6EK52-F1
#
_cell.length_a   1.000
_cell.length_b   1.000
_cell.length_c   1.000
_cell.angle_alpha   90.00
_cell.angle_beta   90.00
_cell.angle_gamma   90.00
#
_symmetry.space_group_name_H-M   'P 1'
#
loop_
_entity.id
_entity.type
_entity.pdbx_description
1 polymer ?
#
loop_
_entity_poly.entity_id
_entity_poly.type
_entity_poly.pdbx_seq_one_letter_code
_entity_poly.pdbx_strand_id
1 'polypeptide(L)'
;MPCCCAFGCRNRTKDGKKLFCILRGKQNLTRRKVWLHRIGRKDFEPSATARLYEDHFTEDQFEPIILKNTGEKKLRPFATPSIFLHRPVAKPRKPPPKGTRVESTDDPKVKQNTQVNVELQPVDTENDVPDMQLDLQIPAPFQPESTQAGHLIQAALQKKVAQLEIELQATRRKLQLAQKQCFQALTTNKHLVTGLNKYLNEDQVKCLKMATMQGTRWTKKTVIKALKMRLSCGARGYDSVRELGQPPPTERTLHRHLEGYKFTPGLLEDIMASLALKVSAQTGAHNLSCYHSTAVCIA
;
A
#
# COMPACT_ATOMS: atom_id res chain seq x y z
N MET A 1 -3.06 -39.97 0.32
CA MET A 1 -2.83 -38.96 1.38
C MET A 1 -2.24 -37.70 0.75
N PRO A 2 -2.65 -36.49 1.15
CA PRO A 2 -2.03 -35.25 0.67
C PRO A 2 -0.60 -35.11 1.21
N CYS A 3 0.37 -34.83 0.35
CA CYS A 3 1.78 -34.61 0.70
C CYS A 3 2.24 -33.20 0.29
N CYS A 4 3.25 -32.69 1.00
CA CYS A 4 3.85 -31.40 0.67
C CYS A 4 4.70 -31.51 -0.59
N CYS A 5 4.53 -30.57 -1.53
CA CYS A 5 5.32 -30.51 -2.76
C CYS A 5 6.61 -29.69 -2.64
N ALA A 6 6.90 -29.08 -1.48
CA ALA A 6 8.15 -28.35 -1.28
C ALA A 6 9.36 -29.31 -1.39
N PHE A 7 10.48 -28.82 -1.92
CA PHE A 7 11.72 -29.57 -1.97
C PHE A 7 12.27 -29.81 -0.55
N GLY A 8 12.62 -31.06 -0.23
CA GLY A 8 13.20 -31.43 1.06
C GLY A 8 12.28 -31.33 2.29
N CYS A 9 10.97 -31.12 2.11
CA CYS A 9 10.03 -31.03 3.23
C CYS A 9 9.86 -32.40 3.93
N ARG A 10 10.17 -32.46 5.23
CA ARG A 10 10.04 -33.67 6.07
C ARG A 10 8.77 -33.71 6.92
N ASN A 11 7.91 -32.71 6.82
CA ASN A 11 6.68 -32.63 7.61
C ASN A 11 5.73 -33.78 7.27
N ARG A 12 5.24 -34.46 8.30
CA ARG A 12 4.28 -35.56 8.18
C ARG A 12 2.87 -35.04 8.46
N THR A 13 1.87 -35.62 7.81
CA THR A 13 0.47 -35.23 7.92
C THR A 13 -0.11 -35.39 9.35
N LYS A 14 0.64 -36.03 10.26
CA LYS A 14 0.29 -36.25 11.66
C LYS A 14 0.45 -35.00 12.55
N ASP A 15 1.05 -33.92 12.05
CA ASP A 15 1.38 -32.74 12.85
C ASP A 15 0.21 -31.73 13.00
N GLY A 16 -0.98 -32.03 12.48
CA GLY A 16 -2.16 -31.13 12.55
C GLY A 16 -2.01 -29.80 11.77
N LYS A 17 -0.92 -29.64 11.01
CA LYS A 17 -0.58 -28.41 10.27
C LYS A 17 -1.46 -28.23 9.03
N LYS A 18 -1.82 -26.98 8.73
CA LYS A 18 -2.65 -26.66 7.57
C LYS A 18 -1.88 -26.81 6.27
N LEU A 19 -2.56 -27.37 5.28
CA LEU A 19 -2.07 -27.57 3.92
C LEU A 19 -2.80 -26.63 2.96
N PHE A 20 -2.05 -25.89 2.15
CA PHE A 20 -2.58 -24.99 1.14
C PHE A 20 -2.36 -25.57 -0.25
N CYS A 21 -3.44 -25.67 -1.02
CA CYS A 21 -3.35 -26.08 -2.41
C CYS A 21 -2.63 -25.02 -3.24
N ILE A 22 -1.83 -25.47 -4.22
CA ILE A 22 -1.30 -24.56 -5.23
C ILE A 22 -2.48 -23.95 -5.99
N LEU A 23 -2.46 -22.62 -6.16
CA LEU A 23 -3.54 -21.87 -6.78
C LEU A 23 -3.82 -22.37 -8.20
N ARG A 24 -5.11 -22.61 -8.47
CA ARG A 24 -5.64 -23.02 -9.77
C ARG A 24 -6.44 -21.87 -10.40
N GLY A 25 -6.63 -21.95 -11.70
CA GLY A 25 -7.41 -20.96 -12.47
C GLY A 25 -6.56 -19.91 -13.18
N LYS A 26 -7.11 -19.38 -14.28
CA LYS A 26 -6.47 -18.38 -15.17
C LYS A 26 -6.12 -17.08 -14.45
N GLN A 27 -6.92 -16.69 -13.47
CA GLN A 27 -6.75 -15.50 -12.63
C GLN A 27 -5.51 -15.55 -11.71
N ASN A 28 -5.00 -16.75 -11.42
CA ASN A 28 -3.88 -16.94 -10.48
C ASN A 28 -2.56 -17.29 -11.19
N LEU A 29 -2.48 -17.17 -12.53
CA LEU A 29 -1.30 -17.58 -13.32
C LEU A 29 -0.01 -16.91 -12.85
N THR A 30 -0.03 -15.60 -12.64
CA THR A 30 1.14 -14.83 -12.19
C THR A 30 1.62 -15.30 -10.82
N ARG A 31 0.69 -15.46 -9.86
CA ARG A 31 1.02 -15.92 -8.50
C ARG A 31 1.50 -17.36 -8.49
N ARG A 32 0.90 -18.23 -9.31
CA ARG A 32 1.33 -19.62 -9.51
C ARG A 32 2.75 -19.69 -10.04
N LYS A 33 3.13 -18.86 -11.02
CA LYS A 33 4.51 -18.79 -11.53
C LYS A 33 5.51 -18.47 -10.40
N VAL A 34 5.18 -17.50 -9.53
CA VAL A 34 6.02 -17.16 -8.37
C VAL A 34 6.14 -18.34 -7.39
N TRP A 35 5.04 -19.03 -7.09
CA TRP A 35 5.07 -20.20 -6.21
C TRP A 35 5.93 -21.33 -6.78
N LEU A 36 5.77 -21.67 -8.05
CA LEU A 36 6.54 -22.73 -8.72
C LEU A 36 8.03 -22.38 -8.75
N HIS A 37 8.37 -21.13 -9.09
CA HIS A 37 9.74 -20.65 -9.06
C HIS A 37 10.37 -20.79 -7.67
N ARG A 38 9.62 -20.46 -6.60
CA ARG A 38 10.13 -20.55 -5.23
C ARG A 38 10.22 -21.99 -4.70
N ILE A 39 9.32 -22.88 -5.11
CA ILE A 39 9.41 -24.32 -4.80
C ILE A 39 10.71 -24.92 -5.34
N GLY A 40 11.24 -24.40 -6.46
CA GLY A 40 12.60 -24.69 -6.92
C GLY A 40 12.78 -26.10 -7.49
N ARG A 41 11.70 -26.74 -7.97
CA ARG A 41 11.79 -28.03 -8.69
C ARG A 41 11.83 -27.77 -10.19
N LYS A 42 12.84 -28.33 -10.88
CA LYS A 42 12.95 -28.29 -12.33
C LYS A 42 11.76 -29.05 -12.94
N ASP A 43 11.11 -28.46 -13.95
CA ASP A 43 10.02 -29.04 -14.73
C ASP A 43 8.82 -29.55 -13.91
N PHE A 44 8.52 -28.90 -12.78
CA PHE A 44 7.43 -29.34 -11.90
C PHE A 44 6.07 -28.83 -12.36
N GLU A 45 5.20 -29.77 -12.74
CA GLU A 45 3.78 -29.50 -12.98
C GLU A 45 2.93 -29.76 -11.74
N PRO A 46 2.19 -28.75 -11.23
CA PRO A 46 1.41 -28.92 -10.01
C PRO A 46 0.16 -29.77 -10.24
N SER A 47 0.22 -31.02 -9.79
CA SER A 47 -0.91 -31.96 -9.75
C SER A 47 -2.04 -31.51 -8.81
N ALA A 48 -3.24 -32.08 -8.98
CA ALA A 48 -4.45 -31.91 -8.14
C ALA A 48 -4.17 -32.02 -6.64
N THR A 49 -3.17 -32.83 -6.30
CA THR A 49 -2.83 -33.17 -4.92
C THR A 49 -1.71 -32.31 -4.34
N ALA A 50 -1.05 -31.48 -5.16
CA ALA A 50 0.09 -30.67 -4.77
C ALA A 50 -0.30 -29.58 -3.76
N ARG A 51 0.25 -29.69 -2.55
CA ARG A 51 -0.02 -28.80 -1.42
C ARG A 51 1.29 -28.32 -0.78
N LEU A 52 1.25 -27.17 -0.13
CA LEU A 52 2.32 -26.66 0.73
C LEU A 52 1.85 -26.57 2.16
N TYR A 53 2.68 -26.97 3.12
CA TYR A 53 2.42 -26.70 4.53
C TYR A 53 2.52 -25.20 4.84
N GLU A 54 1.82 -24.80 5.91
CA GLU A 54 1.91 -23.46 6.50
C GLU A 54 3.35 -23.01 6.82
N ASP A 55 4.26 -23.91 7.18
CA ASP A 55 5.66 -23.60 7.53
C ASP A 55 6.47 -23.00 6.36
N HIS A 56 5.97 -23.11 5.13
CA HIS A 56 6.60 -22.49 3.97
C HIS A 56 6.24 -21.01 3.80
N PHE A 57 5.38 -20.47 4.66
CA PHE A 57 4.92 -19.09 4.66
C PHE A 57 5.35 -18.39 5.94
N THR A 58 5.89 -17.18 5.81
CA THR A 58 6.09 -16.29 6.95
C THR A 58 4.75 -15.79 7.50
N GLU A 59 4.70 -15.43 8.77
CA GLU A 59 3.43 -15.10 9.45
C GLU A 59 2.69 -13.92 8.83
N ASP A 60 3.41 -12.95 8.26
CA ASP A 60 2.89 -11.79 7.54
C ASP A 60 2.09 -12.15 6.28
N GLN A 61 2.28 -13.37 5.76
CA GLN A 61 1.58 -13.88 4.58
C GLN A 61 0.16 -14.38 4.91
N PHE A 62 -0.18 -14.50 6.19
CA PHE A 62 -1.54 -14.83 6.63
C PHE A 62 -2.38 -13.57 6.85
N GLU A 63 -3.71 -13.72 6.74
CA GLU A 63 -4.66 -12.66 7.02
C GLU A 63 -4.71 -12.39 8.53
N PRO A 64 -4.28 -11.20 9.00
CA PRO A 64 -4.03 -10.95 10.42
C PRO A 64 -5.31 -10.86 11.24
N ILE A 65 -6.42 -10.44 10.62
CA ILE A 65 -7.73 -10.37 11.28
C ILE A 65 -8.23 -11.79 11.58
N ILE A 66 -8.12 -12.69 10.61
CA ILE A 66 -8.59 -14.08 10.75
C ILE A 66 -7.71 -14.83 11.75
N LEU A 67 -6.38 -14.69 11.63
CA LEU A 67 -5.44 -15.32 12.54
C LEU A 67 -5.68 -14.87 14.00
N LYS A 68 -5.94 -13.59 14.25
CA LYS A 68 -6.19 -13.06 15.61
C LYS A 68 -7.55 -13.44 16.18
N ASN A 69 -8.59 -13.48 15.36
CA ASN A 69 -9.95 -13.67 15.86
C ASN A 69 -10.35 -15.15 15.97
N THR A 70 -9.85 -15.99 15.05
CA THR A 70 -10.27 -17.40 14.94
C THR A 70 -9.12 -18.39 15.13
N GLY A 71 -7.86 -17.92 15.10
CA GLY A 71 -6.68 -18.79 15.05
C GLY A 71 -6.47 -19.48 13.70
N GLU A 72 -7.36 -19.27 12.71
CA GLU A 72 -7.22 -19.91 11.42
C GLU A 72 -6.13 -19.25 10.56
N LYS A 73 -5.20 -20.06 10.07
CA LYS A 73 -4.19 -19.65 9.09
C LYS A 73 -4.84 -19.57 7.71
N LYS A 74 -5.22 -18.37 7.26
CA LYS A 74 -5.69 -18.11 5.89
C LYS A 74 -4.67 -17.27 5.14
N LEU A 75 -4.24 -17.74 3.97
CA LEU A 75 -3.27 -17.00 3.14
C LEU A 75 -3.94 -15.79 2.50
N ARG A 76 -3.21 -14.67 2.49
CA ARG A 76 -3.62 -13.46 1.75
C ARG A 76 -3.71 -13.72 0.24
N PRO A 77 -4.46 -12.89 -0.52
CA PRO A 77 -4.54 -12.98 -1.98
C PRO A 77 -3.19 -12.85 -2.70
N PHE A 78 -2.23 -12.16 -2.10
CA PHE A 78 -0.87 -11.97 -2.62
C PHE A 78 0.19 -12.77 -1.85
N ALA A 79 -0.21 -13.74 -1.02
CA ALA A 79 0.73 -14.51 -0.22
C ALA A 79 1.64 -15.38 -1.08
N THR A 80 2.93 -15.42 -0.73
CA THR A 80 3.95 -16.15 -1.47
C THR A 80 4.83 -16.95 -0.51
N PRO A 81 5.09 -18.24 -0.76
CA PRO A 81 5.89 -19.06 0.15
C PRO A 81 7.34 -18.55 0.10
N SER A 82 7.96 -18.28 1.24
CA SER A 82 9.28 -17.66 1.33
C SER A 82 10.29 -18.53 2.07
N ILE A 83 9.82 -19.54 2.81
CA ILE A 83 10.64 -20.38 3.67
C ILE A 83 10.88 -21.73 2.98
N PHE A 84 12.09 -21.93 2.46
CA PHE A 84 12.52 -23.18 1.85
C PHE A 84 13.96 -23.50 2.23
N LEU A 85 14.29 -24.79 2.37
CA LEU A 85 15.62 -25.25 2.77
C LEU A 85 16.73 -24.77 1.80
N HIS A 86 16.43 -24.76 0.49
CA HIS A 86 17.37 -24.34 -0.55
C HIS A 86 17.47 -22.81 -0.73
N ARG A 87 16.70 -22.02 0.04
CA ARG A 87 16.73 -20.56 0.00
C ARG A 87 16.91 -19.99 1.42
N PRO A 88 18.14 -19.91 1.92
CA PRO A 88 18.41 -19.26 3.20
C PRO A 88 17.99 -17.78 3.14
N VAL A 89 17.27 -17.33 4.16
CA VAL A 89 16.80 -15.93 4.27
C VAL A 89 18.01 -15.03 4.46
N ALA A 90 18.16 -14.01 3.61
CA ALA A 90 19.20 -12.99 3.78
C ALA A 90 18.99 -12.28 5.12
N LYS A 91 20.01 -12.29 5.99
CA LYS A 91 19.94 -11.62 7.30
C LYS A 91 19.72 -10.11 7.08
N PRO A 92 18.78 -9.46 7.80
CA PRO A 92 18.59 -8.02 7.70
C PRO A 92 19.87 -7.28 8.10
N ARG A 93 20.32 -6.36 7.24
CA ARG A 93 21.48 -5.49 7.54
C ARG A 93 21.11 -4.56 8.69
N LYS A 94 22.00 -4.43 9.68
CA LYS A 94 21.81 -3.47 10.79
C LYS A 94 21.74 -2.05 10.19
N PRO A 95 20.79 -1.21 10.64
CA PRO A 95 20.79 0.20 10.24
C PRO A 95 22.04 0.90 10.81
N PRO A 96 22.58 1.91 10.11
CA PRO A 96 23.70 2.69 10.62
C PRO A 96 23.33 3.40 11.93
N PRO A 97 24.30 3.65 12.83
CA PRO A 97 24.04 4.24 14.13
C PRO A 97 23.46 5.65 13.98
N LYS A 98 22.31 5.89 14.62
CA LYS A 98 21.72 7.23 14.67
C LYS A 98 22.50 8.07 15.68
N GLY A 99 23.15 9.14 15.20
CA GLY A 99 23.76 10.14 16.06
C GLY A 99 22.72 10.84 16.94
N THR A 100 23.02 10.92 18.22
CA THR A 100 22.25 11.60 19.26
C THR A 100 22.16 13.10 18.93
N ARG A 101 20.94 13.64 18.79
CA ARG A 101 20.72 15.09 18.75
C ARG A 101 20.07 15.52 20.06
N VAL A 102 20.80 16.37 20.79
CA VAL A 102 20.40 17.01 22.03
C VAL A 102 19.22 17.95 21.79
N GLU A 103 18.30 17.94 22.74
CA GLU A 103 17.08 18.73 22.82
C GLU A 103 17.42 20.09 23.45
N SER A 104 17.08 21.19 22.78
CA SER A 104 17.10 22.52 23.40
C SER A 104 15.99 23.37 22.81
N THR A 105 15.25 23.97 23.73
CA THR A 105 14.08 24.83 23.62
C THR A 105 14.39 26.13 22.89
N ASP A 106 13.44 26.60 22.07
CA ASP A 106 12.94 27.98 21.95
C ASP A 106 12.35 28.23 20.54
N ASP A 107 11.04 28.48 20.51
CA ASP A 107 10.34 29.19 19.43
C ASP A 107 10.76 30.69 19.45
N PRO A 108 10.71 31.49 18.36
CA PRO A 108 9.71 31.38 17.28
C PRO A 108 10.23 31.73 15.85
N LYS A 109 9.27 31.64 14.92
CA LYS A 109 9.16 32.37 13.63
C LYS A 109 9.35 31.49 12.38
N VAL A 110 8.20 30.95 11.99
CA VAL A 110 7.83 30.48 10.65
C VAL A 110 8.39 31.43 9.58
N LYS A 111 9.35 30.94 8.82
CA LYS A 111 9.61 31.38 7.45
C LYS A 111 9.41 30.17 6.54
N GLN A 112 8.39 30.29 5.69
CA GLN A 112 8.17 29.40 4.56
C GLN A 112 9.35 29.51 3.60
N ASN A 113 9.99 28.38 3.31
CA ASN A 113 10.57 27.99 2.03
C ASN A 113 11.07 26.55 2.22
N THR A 114 10.95 25.63 1.26
CA THR A 114 11.57 25.75 -0.05
C THR A 114 10.79 24.92 -1.08
N GLN A 115 10.37 25.57 -2.16
CA GLN A 115 10.04 24.92 -3.42
C GLN A 115 11.28 24.14 -3.87
N VAL A 116 11.21 22.82 -3.87
CA VAL A 116 12.18 22.03 -4.62
C VAL A 116 11.75 22.09 -6.08
N ASN A 117 12.19 23.15 -6.77
CA ASN A 117 12.16 23.23 -8.23
C ASN A 117 13.25 22.27 -8.73
N VAL A 118 12.86 21.07 -9.16
CA VAL A 118 13.74 20.24 -10.00
C VAL A 118 13.40 20.58 -11.44
N GLU A 119 13.96 21.68 -11.91
CA GLU A 119 14.00 22.01 -13.32
C GLU A 119 15.11 21.17 -13.94
N LEU A 120 14.73 20.08 -14.61
CA LEU A 120 15.64 19.34 -15.46
C LEU A 120 15.72 20.08 -16.79
N GLN A 121 16.69 20.98 -16.90
CA GLN A 121 17.18 21.41 -18.22
C GLN A 121 17.82 20.20 -18.92
N PRO A 122 17.68 20.09 -20.26
CA PRO A 122 18.34 19.05 -21.02
C PRO A 122 19.85 19.33 -21.02
N VAL A 123 20.63 18.42 -20.45
CA VAL A 123 22.10 18.46 -20.60
C VAL A 123 22.42 17.80 -21.94
N ASP A 124 22.41 18.63 -22.98
CA ASP A 124 23.26 18.43 -24.14
C ASP A 124 24.67 18.82 -23.70
N THR A 125 25.54 17.82 -23.56
CA THR A 125 26.99 18.05 -23.54
C THR A 125 27.60 17.17 -24.62
N GLU A 126 27.66 17.74 -25.82
CA GLU A 126 28.86 17.62 -26.63
C GLU A 126 30.00 18.21 -25.80
N ASN A 127 30.99 17.40 -25.47
CA ASN A 127 32.27 17.89 -25.01
C ASN A 127 33.33 17.23 -25.88
N ASP A 128 33.74 17.98 -26.90
CA ASP A 128 35.11 18.01 -27.38
C ASP A 128 36.07 18.07 -26.18
N VAL A 129 36.95 17.08 -26.09
CA VAL A 129 38.11 17.14 -25.21
C VAL A 129 39.30 17.46 -26.11
N PRO A 130 40.05 18.56 -25.86
CA PRO A 130 41.25 18.88 -26.62
C PRO A 130 42.30 17.78 -26.45
N ASP A 131 42.80 17.30 -27.59
CA ASP A 131 43.90 16.35 -27.70
C ASP A 131 45.17 16.97 -27.11
N MET A 132 45.64 16.41 -25.98
CA MET A 132 46.94 16.72 -25.40
C MET A 132 47.85 15.51 -25.66
N GLN A 133 48.48 15.50 -26.84
CA GLN A 133 49.48 14.51 -27.22
C GLN A 133 50.65 14.53 -26.22
N LEU A 134 50.79 13.43 -25.46
CA LEU A 134 52.02 13.08 -24.79
C LEU A 134 52.73 12.03 -25.67
N ASP A 135 53.79 12.45 -26.37
CA ASP A 135 54.64 11.55 -27.15
C ASP A 135 55.46 10.69 -26.18
N LEU A 136 54.99 9.47 -25.93
CA LEU A 136 55.78 8.40 -25.36
C LEU A 136 56.17 7.47 -26.52
N GLN A 137 57.41 7.53 -26.99
CA GLN A 137 57.98 6.46 -27.83
C GLN A 137 57.95 5.15 -27.05
N ILE A 138 56.94 4.33 -27.34
CA ILE A 138 56.86 2.93 -26.91
C ILE A 138 57.76 2.11 -27.86
N PRO A 139 58.73 1.33 -27.35
CA PRO A 139 59.51 0.40 -28.17
C PRO A 139 58.58 -0.62 -28.84
N ALA A 140 58.90 -0.97 -30.08
CA ALA A 140 58.09 -1.78 -31.00
C ALA A 140 57.32 -2.94 -30.31
N PRO A 141 56.02 -3.15 -30.64
CA PRO A 141 55.21 -4.17 -29.98
C PRO A 141 55.77 -5.56 -30.27
N PHE A 142 56.20 -6.25 -29.22
CA PHE A 142 56.39 -7.69 -29.21
C PHE A 142 55.07 -8.32 -29.69
N GLN A 143 55.10 -9.03 -30.81
CA GLN A 143 53.93 -9.75 -31.33
C GLN A 143 53.68 -10.96 -30.42
N PRO A 144 52.62 -11.02 -29.60
CA PRO A 144 52.26 -12.26 -28.97
C PRO A 144 51.68 -13.16 -30.05
N GLU A 145 52.23 -14.36 -30.22
CA GLU A 145 51.56 -15.41 -31.00
C GLU A 145 50.21 -15.70 -30.33
N SER A 146 49.17 -15.01 -30.80
CA SER A 146 47.81 -15.18 -30.35
C SER A 146 47.36 -16.57 -30.74
N THR A 147 47.38 -17.49 -29.77
CA THR A 147 46.82 -18.82 -29.94
C THR A 147 45.34 -18.67 -30.34
N GLN A 148 44.89 -19.41 -31.36
CA GLN A 148 43.53 -19.30 -31.93
C GLN A 148 42.40 -19.37 -30.88
N ALA A 149 42.66 -20.02 -29.74
CA ALA A 149 41.78 -20.05 -28.57
C ALA A 149 41.59 -18.68 -27.89
N GLY A 150 42.63 -17.84 -27.82
CA GLY A 150 42.56 -16.49 -27.23
C GLY A 150 41.67 -15.54 -28.02
N HIS A 151 41.75 -15.57 -29.36
CA HIS A 151 40.87 -14.80 -30.23
C HIS A 151 39.39 -15.19 -30.08
N LEU A 152 39.07 -16.48 -29.90
CA LEU A 152 37.70 -16.94 -29.66
C LEU A 152 37.14 -16.44 -28.32
N ILE A 153 37.96 -16.45 -27.27
CA ILE A 153 37.58 -15.94 -25.95
C ILE A 153 37.36 -14.43 -25.99
N GLN A 154 38.25 -13.69 -26.68
CA GLN A 154 38.13 -12.24 -26.86
C GLN A 154 36.84 -11.87 -27.61
N ALA A 155 36.52 -12.58 -28.70
CA ALA A 155 35.28 -12.36 -29.45
C ALA A 155 34.02 -12.68 -28.63
N ALA A 156 34.06 -13.75 -27.82
CA ALA A 156 32.95 -14.12 -26.93
C ALA A 156 32.73 -13.06 -25.84
N LEU A 157 33.80 -12.48 -25.29
CA LEU A 157 33.75 -11.39 -24.32
C LEU A 157 33.16 -10.12 -24.94
N GLN A 158 33.62 -9.71 -26.13
CA GLN A 158 33.06 -8.56 -26.85
C GLN A 158 31.57 -8.72 -27.14
N LYS A 159 31.13 -9.92 -27.55
CA LYS A 159 29.71 -10.22 -27.74
C LYS A 159 28.91 -10.10 -26.44
N LYS A 160 29.49 -10.48 -25.31
CA LYS A 160 28.86 -10.31 -23.98
C LYS A 160 28.78 -8.85 -23.56
N VAL A 161 29.83 -8.05 -23.81
CA VAL A 161 29.82 -6.61 -23.55
C VAL A 161 28.71 -5.93 -24.36
N ALA A 162 28.63 -6.20 -25.67
CA ALA A 162 27.58 -5.65 -26.52
C ALA A 162 26.17 -6.06 -26.07
N GLN A 163 25.99 -7.32 -25.66
CA GLN A 163 24.71 -7.79 -25.12
C GLN A 163 24.33 -7.04 -23.83
N LEU A 164 25.28 -6.85 -22.92
CA LEU A 164 25.07 -6.13 -21.67
C LEU A 164 24.76 -4.64 -21.91
N GLU A 165 25.40 -4.01 -22.90
CA GLU A 165 25.12 -2.62 -23.29
C GLU A 165 23.68 -2.46 -23.81
N ILE A 166 23.20 -3.38 -24.63
CA ILE A 166 21.81 -3.41 -25.12
C ILE A 166 20.84 -3.57 -23.94
N GLU A 167 21.11 -4.50 -23.03
CA GLU A 167 20.28 -4.71 -21.84
C GLU A 167 20.27 -3.49 -20.91
N LEU A 168 21.42 -2.83 -20.75
CA LEU A 168 21.57 -1.62 -19.96
C LEU A 168 20.82 -0.45 -20.59
N GLN A 169 20.86 -0.31 -21.93
CA GLN A 169 20.09 0.70 -22.63
C GLN A 169 18.58 0.43 -22.52
N ALA A 170 18.15 -0.83 -22.67
CA ALA A 170 16.75 -1.22 -22.54
C ALA A 170 16.21 -0.99 -21.12
N THR A 171 17.01 -1.29 -20.09
CA THR A 171 16.65 -1.03 -18.68
C THR A 171 16.58 0.46 -18.38
N ARG A 172 17.51 1.28 -18.88
CA ARG A 172 17.45 2.75 -18.77
C ARG A 172 16.16 3.32 -19.38
N ARG A 173 15.79 2.88 -20.59
CA ARG A 173 14.53 3.29 -21.24
C ARG A 173 13.29 2.91 -20.41
N LYS A 174 13.27 1.69 -19.84
CA LYS A 174 12.20 1.24 -18.94
C LYS A 174 12.11 2.09 -17.67
N LEU A 175 13.25 2.45 -17.08
CA LEU A 175 13.30 3.29 -15.90
C LEU A 175 12.75 4.69 -16.18
N GLN A 176 13.16 5.31 -17.28
CA GLN A 176 12.65 6.63 -17.70
C GLN A 176 11.13 6.61 -17.90
N LEU A 177 10.60 5.57 -18.56
CA LEU A 177 9.16 5.41 -18.74
C LEU A 177 8.43 5.27 -17.39
N ALA A 178 8.95 4.45 -16.48
CA ALA A 178 8.38 4.27 -15.15
C ALA A 178 8.42 5.56 -14.32
N GLN A 179 9.50 6.36 -14.43
CA GLN A 179 9.60 7.67 -13.78
C GLN A 179 8.54 8.64 -14.31
N LYS A 180 8.35 8.70 -15.64
CA LYS A 180 7.30 9.53 -16.27
C LYS A 180 5.91 9.11 -15.81
N GLN A 181 5.64 7.81 -15.76
CA GLN A 181 4.36 7.28 -15.26
C GLN A 181 4.15 7.60 -13.78
N CYS A 182 5.19 7.50 -12.95
CA CYS A 182 5.13 7.84 -11.53
C CYS A 182 4.83 9.33 -11.33
N PHE A 183 5.48 10.21 -12.10
CA PHE A 183 5.20 11.64 -12.08
C PHE A 183 3.76 11.95 -12.48
N GLN A 184 3.26 11.34 -13.56
CA GLN A 184 1.87 11.49 -13.99
C GLN A 184 0.89 11.01 -12.91
N ALA A 185 1.13 9.84 -12.32
CA ALA A 185 0.31 9.29 -11.24
C ALA A 185 0.33 10.18 -9.98
N LEU A 186 1.48 10.79 -9.66
CA LEU A 186 1.60 11.71 -8.53
C LEU A 186 0.80 12.99 -8.78
N THR A 187 0.88 13.55 -10.00
CA THR A 187 0.15 14.75 -10.39
C THR A 187 -1.36 14.52 -10.39
N THR A 188 -1.83 13.41 -10.97
CA THR A 188 -3.25 13.05 -10.92
C THR A 188 -3.71 12.83 -9.48
N ASN A 189 -2.94 12.14 -8.64
CA ASN A 189 -3.27 11.97 -7.22
C ASN A 189 -3.37 13.31 -6.48
N LYS A 190 -2.46 14.26 -6.74
CA LYS A 190 -2.51 15.61 -6.19
C LYS A 190 -3.80 16.33 -6.58
N HIS A 191 -4.15 16.34 -7.87
CA HIS A 191 -5.40 16.97 -8.33
C HIS A 191 -6.64 16.33 -7.70
N LEU A 192 -6.69 15.00 -7.60
CA LEU A 192 -7.79 14.29 -6.95
C LEU A 192 -7.90 14.65 -5.46
N VAL A 193 -6.78 14.66 -4.73
CA VAL A 193 -6.75 15.03 -3.30
C VAL A 193 -7.22 16.47 -3.10
N THR A 194 -6.79 17.40 -3.96
CA THR A 194 -7.25 18.80 -3.93
C THR A 194 -8.76 18.89 -4.17
N GLY A 195 -9.29 18.14 -5.14
CA GLY A 195 -10.73 18.08 -5.40
C GLY A 195 -11.53 17.50 -4.22
N LEU A 196 -11.03 16.43 -3.59
CA LEU A 196 -11.65 15.79 -2.43
C LEU A 196 -11.68 16.71 -1.21
N ASN A 197 -10.62 17.50 -0.97
CA ASN A 197 -10.54 18.45 0.13
C ASN A 197 -11.62 19.55 0.07
N LYS A 198 -12.33 19.72 -1.05
CA LYS A 198 -13.50 20.61 -1.16
C LYS A 198 -14.71 20.12 -0.36
N TYR A 199 -14.84 18.80 -0.17
CA TYR A 199 -16.01 18.17 0.45
C TYR A 199 -15.67 17.33 1.68
N LEU A 200 -14.42 16.85 1.76
CA LEU A 200 -13.90 15.98 2.79
C LEU A 200 -12.86 16.72 3.63
N ASN A 201 -12.83 16.42 4.93
CA ASN A 201 -11.77 16.87 5.81
C ASN A 201 -10.49 16.04 5.58
N GLU A 202 -9.35 16.57 6.00
CA GLU A 202 -8.04 15.96 5.80
C GLU A 202 -7.93 14.52 6.37
N ASP A 203 -8.53 14.28 7.54
CA ASP A 203 -8.59 12.96 8.18
C ASP A 203 -9.50 11.98 7.43
N GLN A 204 -10.54 12.47 6.77
CA GLN A 204 -11.39 11.65 5.89
C GLN A 204 -10.64 11.28 4.60
N VAL A 205 -9.88 12.21 4.02
CA VAL A 205 -9.01 11.92 2.87
C VAL A 205 -7.89 10.96 3.27
N LYS A 206 -7.33 11.10 4.47
CA LYS A 206 -6.34 10.16 5.02
C LYS A 206 -6.95 8.76 5.19
N CYS A 207 -8.20 8.68 5.63
CA CYS A 207 -8.94 7.41 5.70
C CYS A 207 -9.08 6.74 4.33
N LEU A 208 -9.27 7.52 3.25
CA LEU A 208 -9.32 6.96 1.89
C LEU A 208 -7.96 6.49 1.39
N LYS A 209 -6.86 7.12 1.82
CA LYS A 209 -5.50 6.74 1.42
C LYS A 209 -4.99 5.47 2.12
N MET A 210 -5.46 5.20 3.33
CA MET A 210 -4.95 4.12 4.18
C MET A 210 -5.87 2.90 4.15
N ALA A 211 -5.31 1.69 4.20
CA ALA A 211 -6.10 0.46 4.34
C ALA A 211 -6.71 0.28 5.74
N THR A 212 -6.18 0.99 6.74
CA THR A 212 -6.67 0.97 8.13
C THR A 212 -6.48 2.34 8.79
N MET A 213 -7.46 2.74 9.59
CA MET A 213 -7.40 3.96 10.43
C MET A 213 -7.01 3.66 11.88
N GLN A 214 -6.55 2.44 12.17
CA GLN A 214 -6.17 2.05 13.53
C GLN A 214 -5.12 3.03 14.09
N GLY A 215 -5.43 3.63 15.25
CA GLY A 215 -4.56 4.57 15.95
C GLY A 215 -4.62 6.02 15.45
N THR A 216 -5.34 6.34 14.37
CA THR A 216 -5.53 7.73 13.93
C THR A 216 -6.80 8.30 14.53
N ARG A 217 -6.70 9.49 15.15
CA ARG A 217 -7.85 10.20 15.72
C ARG A 217 -8.60 10.97 14.63
N TRP A 218 -9.92 10.95 14.69
CA TRP A 218 -10.76 11.83 13.89
C TRP A 218 -10.64 13.27 14.38
N THR A 219 -10.67 14.21 13.45
CA THR A 219 -10.66 15.64 13.75
C THR A 219 -12.02 16.06 14.31
N LYS A 220 -12.03 17.13 15.11
CA LYS A 220 -13.26 17.71 15.67
C LYS A 220 -14.27 18.07 14.56
N LYS A 221 -13.80 18.60 13.44
CA LYS A 221 -14.64 18.96 12.27
C LYS A 221 -15.38 17.75 11.71
N THR A 222 -14.69 16.60 11.60
CA THR A 222 -15.31 15.35 11.11
C THR A 222 -16.31 14.79 12.12
N VAL A 223 -16.01 14.86 13.41
CA VAL A 223 -16.93 14.45 14.48
C VAL A 223 -18.21 15.31 14.45
N ILE A 224 -18.10 16.63 14.35
CA ILE A 224 -19.25 17.54 14.27
C ILE A 224 -20.12 17.22 13.05
N LYS A 225 -19.51 17.05 11.87
CA LYS A 225 -20.22 16.69 10.64
C LYS A 225 -20.99 15.37 10.80
N ALA A 226 -20.35 14.36 11.41
CA ALA A 226 -20.97 13.07 11.70
C ALA A 226 -22.14 13.19 12.70
N LEU A 227 -21.99 13.98 13.76
CA LEU A 227 -23.06 14.24 14.74
C LEU A 227 -24.25 14.92 14.08
N LYS A 228 -24.02 15.97 13.27
CA LYS A 228 -25.07 16.67 12.53
C LYS A 228 -25.87 15.70 11.67
N MET A 229 -25.21 14.86 10.89
CA MET A 229 -25.86 13.82 10.08
C MET A 229 -26.66 12.83 10.93
N ARG A 230 -26.07 12.33 12.02
CA ARG A 230 -26.68 11.35 12.93
C ARG A 230 -27.93 11.91 13.62
N LEU A 231 -27.93 13.20 13.92
CA LEU A 231 -29.05 13.91 14.53
C LEU A 231 -30.17 14.12 13.51
N SER A 232 -29.87 14.64 12.32
CA SER A 232 -30.85 14.92 11.27
C SER A 232 -31.56 13.65 10.77
N CYS A 233 -30.83 12.58 10.48
CA CYS A 233 -31.37 11.41 9.78
C CYS A 233 -31.57 10.16 10.67
N GLY A 234 -31.19 10.22 11.96
CA GLY A 234 -31.22 9.05 12.86
C GLY A 234 -30.16 7.99 12.54
N ALA A 235 -30.18 6.85 13.24
CA ALA A 235 -29.17 5.79 13.10
C ALA A 235 -29.16 5.16 11.70
N ARG A 236 -30.35 4.73 11.25
CA ARG A 236 -30.52 4.09 9.94
C ARG A 236 -30.13 5.01 8.79
N GLY A 237 -30.56 6.28 8.83
CA GLY A 237 -30.17 7.27 7.83
C GLY A 237 -28.68 7.59 7.88
N TYR A 238 -28.06 7.60 9.07
CA TYR A 238 -26.61 7.77 9.20
C TYR A 238 -25.83 6.63 8.56
N ASP A 239 -26.26 5.38 8.75
CA ASP A 239 -25.63 4.22 8.10
C ASP A 239 -25.82 4.25 6.57
N SER A 240 -26.98 4.67 6.07
CA SER A 240 -27.17 4.87 4.63
C SER A 240 -26.25 5.94 4.04
N VAL A 241 -26.03 7.07 4.74
CA VAL A 241 -25.08 8.09 4.26
C VAL A 241 -23.63 7.58 4.33
N ARG A 242 -23.31 6.69 5.27
CA ARG A 242 -22.00 6.01 5.33
C ARG A 242 -21.78 5.08 4.15
N GLU A 243 -22.82 4.39 3.71
CA GLU A 243 -22.78 3.54 2.51
C GLU A 243 -22.64 4.35 1.22
N LEU A 244 -23.28 5.53 1.15
CA LEU A 244 -23.40 6.30 -0.10
C LEU A 244 -22.23 7.23 -0.44
N GLY A 245 -21.36 7.64 0.48
CA GLY A 245 -20.29 8.54 0.01
C GLY A 245 -19.34 9.24 0.97
N GLN A 246 -19.26 8.87 2.25
CA GLN A 246 -18.22 9.45 3.12
C GLN A 246 -17.74 8.40 4.12
N PRO A 247 -16.46 8.41 4.51
CA PRO A 247 -15.99 7.68 5.68
C PRO A 247 -16.10 8.59 6.91
N PRO A 248 -17.28 8.75 7.55
CA PRO A 248 -17.32 9.28 8.90
C PRO A 248 -16.95 8.16 9.89
N PRO A 249 -16.63 8.52 11.14
CA PRO A 249 -16.46 7.56 12.22
C PRO A 249 -17.63 6.59 12.31
N THR A 250 -17.33 5.34 12.69
CA THR A 250 -18.37 4.37 13.07
C THR A 250 -19.17 4.91 14.26
N GLU A 251 -20.42 4.49 14.42
CA GLU A 251 -21.27 4.95 15.54
C GLU A 251 -20.60 4.70 16.90
N ARG A 252 -19.94 3.54 17.08
CA ARG A 252 -19.15 3.25 18.29
C ARG A 252 -17.96 4.20 18.50
N THR A 253 -17.34 4.67 17.42
CA THR A 253 -16.25 5.68 17.50
C THR A 253 -16.81 7.05 17.84
N LEU A 254 -18.00 7.37 17.35
CA LEU A 254 -18.72 8.60 17.64
C LEU A 254 -19.13 8.65 19.12
N HIS A 255 -19.73 7.56 19.64
CA HIS A 255 -20.08 7.43 21.05
C HIS A 255 -18.87 7.55 21.97
N ARG A 256 -17.75 6.86 21.66
CA ARG A 256 -16.51 7.01 22.44
C ARG A 256 -15.96 8.44 22.42
N HIS A 257 -16.11 9.15 21.31
CA HIS A 257 -15.73 10.56 21.22
C HIS A 257 -16.61 11.45 22.10
N LEU A 258 -17.91 11.15 22.16
CA LEU A 258 -18.88 11.85 23.01
C LEU A 258 -18.66 11.56 24.50
N GLU A 259 -18.35 10.32 24.87
CA GLU A 259 -18.07 9.89 26.24
C GLU A 259 -16.88 10.67 26.87
N GLY A 260 -15.92 11.10 26.07
CA GLY A 260 -14.76 11.89 26.51
C GLY A 260 -14.88 13.41 26.28
N TYR A 261 -15.99 13.90 25.72
CA TYR A 261 -16.13 15.30 25.31
C TYR A 261 -16.73 16.16 26.43
N LYS A 262 -15.98 17.18 26.88
CA LYS A 262 -16.55 18.26 27.70
C LYS A 262 -17.25 19.23 26.75
N PHE A 263 -18.56 19.45 26.92
CA PHE A 263 -19.33 20.39 26.10
C PHE A 263 -18.76 21.80 26.28
N THR A 264 -17.99 22.27 25.30
CA THR A 264 -17.52 23.66 25.23
C THR A 264 -18.62 24.54 24.59
N PRO A 265 -18.82 25.79 25.03
CA PRO A 265 -19.98 26.62 24.66
C PRO A 265 -20.30 26.67 23.16
N GLY A 266 -19.31 26.90 22.29
CA GLY A 266 -19.55 27.01 20.84
C GLY A 266 -19.92 25.70 20.12
N LEU A 267 -19.59 24.52 20.68
CA LEU A 267 -19.98 23.23 20.09
C LEU A 267 -21.45 22.91 20.39
N LEU A 268 -21.92 23.31 21.57
CA LEU A 268 -23.30 23.10 21.98
C LEU A 268 -24.24 23.92 21.08
N GLU A 269 -23.88 25.16 20.74
CA GLU A 269 -24.67 26.01 19.84
C GLU A 269 -24.96 25.35 18.48
N ASP A 270 -23.94 24.79 17.82
CA ASP A 270 -24.07 24.11 16.52
C ASP A 270 -24.96 22.85 16.59
N ILE A 271 -24.84 22.09 17.69
CA ILE A 271 -25.62 20.87 17.92
C ILE A 271 -27.06 21.21 18.29
N MET A 272 -27.26 22.23 19.12
CA MET A 272 -28.57 22.69 19.57
C MET A 272 -29.42 23.22 18.42
N ALA A 273 -28.84 23.93 17.45
CA ALA A 273 -29.56 24.32 16.23
C ALA A 273 -30.07 23.10 15.45
N SER A 274 -29.26 22.04 15.36
CA SER A 274 -29.64 20.79 14.68
C SER A 274 -30.70 20.01 15.46
N LEU A 275 -30.65 20.04 16.80
CA LEU A 275 -31.66 19.46 17.68
C LEU A 275 -32.99 20.21 17.60
N ALA A 276 -32.96 21.55 17.59
CA ALA A 276 -34.15 22.38 17.47
C ALA A 276 -34.92 22.09 16.17
N LEU A 277 -34.21 21.95 15.04
CA LEU A 277 -34.80 21.55 13.76
C LEU A 277 -35.43 20.15 13.80
N LYS A 278 -34.82 19.22 14.54
CA LYS A 278 -35.38 17.88 14.71
C LYS A 278 -36.65 17.90 15.56
N VAL A 279 -36.63 18.66 16.65
CA VAL A 279 -37.78 18.81 17.56
C VAL A 279 -38.95 19.46 16.82
N SER A 280 -38.72 20.51 16.02
CA SER A 280 -39.77 21.14 15.22
C SER A 280 -40.35 20.23 14.13
N ALA A 281 -39.51 19.40 13.48
CA ALA A 281 -39.99 18.40 12.53
C ALA A 281 -40.83 17.30 13.20
N GLN A 282 -40.49 16.92 14.44
CA GLN A 282 -41.22 15.91 15.20
C GLN A 282 -42.56 16.42 15.75
N THR A 283 -42.65 17.69 16.19
CA THR A 283 -43.90 18.30 16.64
C THR A 283 -44.88 18.53 15.47
N GLY A 284 -44.39 18.84 14.27
CA GLY A 284 -45.23 18.90 13.07
C GLY A 284 -45.86 17.54 12.71
N ALA A 285 -45.11 16.44 12.82
CA ALA A 285 -45.62 15.10 12.55
C ALA A 285 -46.65 14.62 13.59
N HIS A 286 -46.45 14.97 14.88
CA HIS A 286 -47.39 14.61 15.94
C HIS A 286 -48.72 15.35 15.78
N ASN A 287 -48.69 16.61 15.34
CA ASN A 287 -49.88 17.41 15.09
C ASN A 287 -50.74 16.88 13.91
N LEU A 288 -50.17 16.25 12.88
CA LEU A 288 -50.98 15.61 11.83
C LEU A 288 -51.59 14.27 12.25
N SER A 289 -50.98 13.55 13.20
CA SER A 289 -51.48 12.26 13.68
C SER A 289 -52.70 12.38 14.61
N CYS A 290 -52.86 13.52 15.31
CA CYS A 290 -54.01 13.75 16.18
C CYS A 290 -55.30 14.18 15.45
N TYR A 291 -55.24 14.60 14.18
CA TYR A 291 -56.44 14.97 13.41
C TYR A 291 -57.07 13.81 12.63
N HIS A 292 -56.46 12.61 12.59
CA HIS A 292 -56.97 11.46 11.84
C HIS A 292 -57.65 10.39 12.70
N SER A 293 -57.77 10.58 14.02
CA SER A 293 -58.36 9.58 14.93
C SER A 293 -59.79 9.88 15.41
N THR A 294 -60.40 11.00 15.01
CA THR A 294 -61.75 11.41 15.44
C THR A 294 -62.83 11.37 14.35
N ALA A 295 -62.59 10.72 13.21
CA ALA A 295 -63.53 10.72 12.08
C ALA A 295 -64.15 9.35 11.71
N VAL A 296 -64.14 8.35 12.61
CA VAL A 296 -64.83 7.07 12.37
C VAL A 296 -65.58 6.62 13.63
N CYS A 297 -66.71 7.27 13.92
CA CYS A 297 -67.78 6.77 14.81
C CYS A 297 -69.04 7.66 14.68
N ILE A 298 -69.61 7.80 13.48
CA ILE A 298 -71.03 8.15 13.29
C ILE A 298 -71.55 7.39 12.06
N ALA A 299 -72.14 6.22 12.30
CA ALA A 299 -73.21 5.59 11.51
C ALA A 299 -73.80 4.47 12.37
#